data_AF-A0A1Y2CKI0-F1
#
_entry.id   AF-A0A1Y2CKI0-F1
#
_cell.length_a   1.000
_cell.length_b   1.000
_cell.length_c   1.000
_cell.angle_alpha   90.00
_cell.angle_beta   90.00
_cell.angle_gamma   90.00
#
_symmetry.space_group_name_H-M   'P 1'
#
loop_
_entity.id
_entity.type
_entity.pdbx_description
1 polymer ?
#
loop_
_entity_poly.entity_id
_entity_poly.type
_entity_poly.pdbx_seq_one_letter_code
_entity_poly.pdbx_strand_id
1 'polypeptide(L)'
;MEADDQLPQLSKKEKRHREFLDRIDLIGRDFSEAKERIYFEKLAAFKQELRDVQDGTHQEFAERVALLEFERNAAIKKAELFRNYQLECAMAMYQAEKEAYDQEYLAEKQGLREKILQQLEERRKKLKEDRENFDVSNEVSSESQKTTTRKTTRAQAAKMTDEKKEGRGKSKGKASNGPTLPIQVKDHEMYEDLAMMRRRA
;
A
#
# COMPACT_ATOMS: atom_id res chain seq x y z
N MET A 1 -24.04 40.01 109.14
CA MET A 1 -23.97 41.37 108.59
C MET A 1 -23.50 41.20 107.16
N GLU A 2 -24.46 40.94 106.27
CA GLU A 2 -24.20 40.75 104.84
C GLU A 2 -23.85 42.11 104.24
N ALA A 3 -22.71 42.19 103.55
CA ALA A 3 -22.34 43.35 102.77
C ALA A 3 -23.04 43.24 101.41
N ASP A 4 -24.04 44.09 101.20
CA ASP A 4 -24.72 44.28 99.91
C ASP A 4 -23.70 44.81 98.88
N ASP A 5 -23.33 43.93 97.95
CA ASP A 5 -22.48 44.20 96.79
C ASP A 5 -23.30 44.94 95.71
N GLN A 6 -23.47 46.26 95.89
CA GLN A 6 -24.12 47.11 94.88
C GLN A 6 -23.11 47.48 93.79
N LEU A 7 -23.11 46.69 92.72
CA LEU A 7 -22.44 47.02 91.45
C LEU A 7 -22.92 48.38 90.91
N PRO A 8 -22.02 49.23 90.36
CA PRO A 8 -22.36 50.58 89.91
C PRO A 8 -23.32 50.57 88.71
N GLN A 9 -24.37 51.40 88.78
CA GLN A 9 -25.35 51.60 87.71
C GLN A 9 -24.72 52.35 86.51
N LEU A 10 -24.56 51.66 85.38
CA LEU A 10 -24.03 52.27 84.15
C LEU A 10 -24.89 53.43 83.62
N SER A 11 -24.23 54.48 83.16
CA SER A 11 -24.86 55.62 82.49
C SER A 11 -25.57 55.17 81.20
N LYS A 12 -26.68 55.83 80.82
CA LYS A 12 -27.42 55.55 79.57
C LYS A 12 -26.53 55.57 78.33
N LYS A 13 -25.48 56.40 78.33
CA LYS A 13 -24.49 56.46 77.24
C LYS A 13 -23.61 55.20 77.19
N GLU A 14 -23.22 54.68 78.35
CA GLU A 14 -22.37 53.48 78.47
C GLU A 14 -23.17 52.20 78.15
N LYS A 15 -24.45 52.14 78.55
CA LYS A 15 -25.35 51.04 78.15
C LYS A 15 -25.49 50.94 76.63
N ARG A 16 -25.75 52.07 75.96
CA ARG A 16 -25.80 52.12 74.48
C ARG A 16 -24.47 51.77 73.81
N HIS A 17 -23.35 52.19 74.40
CA HIS A 17 -22.03 51.85 73.87
C HIS A 17 -21.75 50.35 73.99
N ARG A 18 -22.14 49.73 75.12
CA ARG A 18 -22.04 48.28 75.32
C ARG A 18 -22.90 47.50 74.34
N GLU A 19 -24.17 47.87 74.18
CA GLU A 19 -25.07 47.24 73.20
C GLU A 19 -24.53 47.33 71.76
N PHE A 20 -23.88 48.44 71.41
CA PHE A 20 -23.21 48.59 70.12
C PHE A 20 -22.02 47.64 69.96
N LEU A 21 -21.16 47.53 70.98
CA LEU A 21 -20.03 46.60 70.98
C LEU A 21 -20.50 45.14 70.90
N ASP A 22 -21.50 44.76 71.69
CA ASP A 22 -22.08 43.41 71.68
C ASP A 22 -22.63 43.07 70.29
N ARG A 23 -23.24 44.06 69.61
CA ARG A 23 -23.72 43.89 68.23
C ARG A 23 -22.59 43.72 67.22
N ILE A 24 -21.50 44.48 67.36
CA ILE A 24 -20.32 44.34 66.49
C ILE A 24 -19.66 42.99 66.72
N ASP A 25 -19.54 42.53 67.96
CA ASP A 25 -18.99 41.22 68.31
C ASP A 25 -19.85 40.09 67.74
N LEU A 26 -21.17 40.21 67.81
CA LEU A 26 -22.09 39.24 67.20
C LEU A 26 -21.89 39.17 65.69
N ILE A 27 -21.83 40.31 65.00
CA ILE A 27 -21.57 40.36 63.55
C ILE A 27 -20.21 39.72 63.22
N GLY A 28 -19.18 39.96 64.03
CA GLY A 28 -17.86 39.35 63.86
C GLY A 28 -17.89 37.83 63.98
N ARG A 29 -18.63 37.30 64.95
CA ARG A 29 -18.82 35.86 65.14
C ARG A 29 -19.59 35.24 63.98
N ASP A 30 -20.73 35.83 63.61
CA ASP A 30 -21.56 35.36 62.50
C ASP A 30 -20.76 35.33 61.18
N PHE A 31 -19.95 36.36 60.94
CA PHE A 31 -19.06 36.40 59.79
C PHE A 31 -18.01 35.28 59.82
N SER A 32 -17.39 35.04 60.98
CA SER A 32 -16.38 33.97 61.12
C SER A 32 -17.01 32.59 60.94
N GLU A 33 -18.19 32.36 61.51
CA GLU A 33 -18.92 31.09 61.37
C GLU A 33 -19.36 30.86 59.92
N ALA A 34 -19.92 31.86 59.26
CA ALA A 34 -20.30 31.77 57.85
C ALA A 34 -19.09 31.51 56.96
N LYS A 35 -17.96 32.17 57.24
CA LYS A 35 -16.69 31.96 56.56
C LYS A 35 -16.24 30.51 56.72
N GLU A 36 -16.12 30.01 57.95
CA GLU A 36 -15.72 28.64 58.24
C GLU A 36 -16.62 27.61 57.57
N ARG A 37 -17.93 27.82 57.63
CA ARG A 37 -18.91 26.98 56.96
C ARG A 37 -18.64 26.88 55.45
N ILE A 38 -18.45 28.01 54.77
CA ILE A 38 -18.12 28.03 53.34
C ILE A 38 -16.81 27.28 53.08
N TYR A 39 -15.79 27.45 53.92
CA TYR A 39 -14.53 26.72 53.77
C TYR A 39 -14.73 25.21 53.89
N PHE A 40 -15.47 24.74 54.89
CA PHE A 40 -15.73 23.31 55.06
C PHE A 40 -16.57 22.73 53.93
N GLU A 41 -17.59 23.46 53.46
CA GLU A 41 -18.40 23.05 52.30
C GLU A 41 -17.54 22.94 51.03
N LYS A 42 -16.68 23.93 50.76
CA LYS A 42 -15.77 23.89 49.61
C LYS A 42 -14.73 22.78 49.72
N LEU A 43 -14.15 22.57 50.90
CA LEU A 43 -13.20 21.50 51.13
C LEU A 43 -13.85 20.11 50.93
N ALA A 44 -15.09 19.94 51.39
CA ALA A 44 -15.84 18.71 51.19
C ALA A 44 -16.14 18.48 49.70
N ALA A 45 -16.56 19.51 48.97
CA ALA A 45 -16.79 19.46 47.54
C ALA A 45 -15.51 19.05 46.78
N PHE A 46 -14.37 19.69 47.05
CA PHE A 46 -13.10 19.34 46.41
C PHE A 46 -12.62 17.93 46.75
N LYS A 47 -12.82 17.48 47.99
CA LYS A 47 -12.49 16.09 48.37
C LYS A 47 -13.39 15.09 47.64
N GLN A 48 -14.66 15.41 47.43
CA GLN A 48 -15.56 14.57 46.66
C GLN A 48 -15.15 14.54 45.19
N GLU A 49 -14.91 15.70 44.59
CA GLU A 49 -14.48 15.79 43.20
C GLU A 49 -13.17 15.03 42.94
N LEU A 50 -12.21 15.13 43.87
CA LEU A 50 -10.96 14.36 43.80
C LEU A 50 -11.21 12.85 43.84
N ARG A 51 -12.13 12.39 44.70
CA ARG A 51 -12.53 10.97 44.74
C ARG A 51 -13.18 10.56 43.41
N ASP A 52 -14.12 11.35 42.91
CA ASP A 52 -14.80 11.05 41.65
C ASP A 52 -13.80 10.96 40.48
N VAL A 53 -12.77 11.80 40.45
CA VAL A 53 -11.69 11.71 39.45
C VAL A 53 -10.85 10.45 39.66
N GLN A 54 -10.49 10.11 40.89
CA GLN A 54 -9.69 8.90 41.21
C GLN A 54 -10.44 7.61 40.88
N ASP A 55 -11.75 7.58 41.14
CA ASP A 55 -12.65 6.48 40.83
C ASP A 55 -13.05 6.45 39.34
N GLY A 56 -12.66 7.49 38.58
CA GLY A 56 -12.97 7.62 37.15
C GLY A 56 -14.44 7.92 36.84
N THR A 57 -15.23 8.30 37.84
CA THR A 57 -16.66 8.64 37.73
C THR A 57 -16.91 10.12 37.48
N HIS A 58 -15.87 10.97 37.59
CA HIS A 58 -15.97 12.39 37.27
C HIS A 58 -16.43 12.59 35.83
N GLN A 59 -17.45 13.43 35.65
CA GLN A 59 -18.15 13.59 34.38
C GLN A 59 -17.22 14.03 33.25
N GLU A 60 -16.40 15.06 33.45
CA GLU A 60 -15.51 15.56 32.40
C GLU A 60 -14.45 14.52 32.02
N PHE A 61 -13.99 13.74 33.00
CA PHE A 61 -13.06 12.65 32.74
C PHE A 61 -13.72 11.56 31.90
N ALA A 62 -14.92 11.10 32.27
CA ALA A 62 -15.67 10.08 31.54
C ALA A 62 -16.00 10.52 30.10
N GLU A 63 -16.38 11.79 29.90
CA GLU A 63 -16.63 12.36 28.57
C GLU A 63 -15.37 12.35 27.69
N ARG A 64 -14.20 12.72 28.25
CA ARG A 64 -12.92 12.66 27.54
C ARG A 64 -12.54 11.23 27.17
N VAL A 65 -12.74 10.27 28.08
CA VAL A 65 -12.50 8.85 27.81
C VAL A 65 -13.39 8.37 26.66
N ALA A 66 -14.69 8.67 26.70
CA ALA A 66 -15.63 8.27 25.65
C ALA A 66 -15.24 8.83 24.27
N LEU A 67 -14.76 10.08 24.19
CA LEU A 67 -14.23 10.67 22.96
C LEU A 67 -13.01 9.90 22.43
N LEU A 68 -12.04 9.59 23.29
CA LEU A 68 -10.86 8.83 22.91
C LEU A 68 -11.22 7.40 22.45
N GLU A 69 -12.19 6.76 23.10
CA GLU A 69 -12.69 5.46 22.68
C GLU A 69 -13.38 5.51 21.32
N PHE A 70 -14.17 6.56 21.07
CA PHE A 70 -14.79 6.79 19.77
C PHE A 70 -13.74 6.95 18.66
N GLU A 71 -12.73 7.79 18.87
CA GLU A 71 -11.63 7.99 17.93
C GLU A 71 -10.85 6.70 17.67
N ARG A 72 -10.50 5.95 18.73
CA ARG A 72 -9.84 4.65 18.64
C ARG A 72 -10.67 3.67 17.80
N ASN A 73 -11.96 3.54 18.08
CA ASN A 73 -12.84 2.62 17.38
C ASN A 73 -12.99 3.02 15.90
N ALA A 74 -13.07 4.32 15.61
CA ALA A 74 -13.09 4.82 14.24
C ALA A 74 -11.78 4.51 13.49
N ALA A 75 -10.63 4.65 14.15
CA ALA A 75 -9.32 4.33 13.59
C ALA A 75 -9.20 2.83 13.28
N ILE A 76 -9.63 1.96 14.21
CA ILE A 76 -9.65 0.50 14.00
C ILE A 76 -10.52 0.15 12.78
N LYS A 77 -11.75 0.66 12.73
CA LYS A 77 -12.67 0.41 11.61
C LYS A 77 -12.09 0.87 10.28
N LYS A 78 -11.43 2.03 10.25
CA LYS A 78 -10.74 2.52 9.05
C LYS A 78 -9.61 1.59 8.62
N ALA A 79 -8.80 1.10 9.57
CA ALA A 79 -7.71 0.18 9.29
C ALA A 79 -8.23 -1.18 8.76
N GLU A 80 -9.31 -1.70 9.33
CA GLU A 80 -9.97 -2.93 8.86
C GLU A 80 -10.49 -2.79 7.44
N LEU A 81 -11.21 -1.71 7.15
CA LEU A 81 -11.70 -1.42 5.80
C LEU A 81 -10.55 -1.30 4.79
N PHE A 82 -9.49 -0.58 5.17
CA PHE A 82 -8.32 -0.43 4.31
C PHE A 82 -7.62 -1.76 4.03
N ARG A 83 -7.45 -2.60 5.06
CA ARG A 83 -6.90 -3.95 4.90
C ARG A 83 -7.73 -4.81 3.94
N ASN A 84 -9.05 -4.80 4.11
CA ASN A 84 -9.94 -5.59 3.26
C ASN A 84 -9.89 -5.10 1.81
N TYR A 85 -9.91 -3.78 1.60
CA TYR A 85 -9.75 -3.18 0.28
C TYR A 85 -8.42 -3.58 -0.37
N GLN A 86 -7.31 -3.52 0.35
CA GLN A 86 -6.01 -3.95 -0.18
C GLN A 86 -6.00 -5.43 -0.56
N LEU A 87 -6.64 -6.28 0.24
CA LEU A 87 -6.74 -7.70 -0.04
C LEU A 87 -7.59 -7.97 -1.28
N GLU A 88 -8.72 -7.28 -1.43
CA GLU A 88 -9.56 -7.34 -2.63
C GLU A 88 -8.79 -6.89 -3.89
N CYS A 89 -8.05 -5.79 -3.80
CA CYS A 89 -7.20 -5.34 -4.90
C CYS A 89 -6.13 -6.38 -5.26
N ALA A 90 -5.45 -6.95 -4.26
CA ALA A 90 -4.43 -7.97 -4.48
C ALA A 90 -5.03 -9.23 -5.13
N MET A 91 -6.21 -9.66 -4.68
CA MET A 91 -6.93 -10.79 -5.28
C MET A 91 -7.36 -10.51 -6.71
N ALA A 92 -7.86 -9.31 -7.00
CA ALA A 92 -8.24 -8.91 -8.34
C ALA A 92 -7.04 -8.87 -9.30
N MET A 93 -5.90 -8.31 -8.86
CA MET A 93 -4.66 -8.32 -9.63
C MET A 93 -4.17 -9.74 -9.88
N TYR A 94 -4.15 -10.59 -8.85
CA TYR A 94 -3.76 -11.99 -8.99
C TYR A 94 -4.63 -12.74 -10.01
N GLN A 95 -5.95 -12.56 -9.94
CA GLN A 95 -6.87 -13.24 -10.85
C GLN A 95 -6.69 -12.74 -12.29
N ALA A 96 -6.56 -11.43 -12.49
CA ALA A 96 -6.31 -10.84 -13.81
C ALA A 96 -4.98 -11.33 -14.41
N GLU A 97 -3.91 -11.38 -13.59
CA GLU A 97 -2.61 -11.87 -14.03
C GLU A 97 -2.65 -13.36 -14.39
N LYS A 98 -3.33 -14.17 -13.58
CA LYS A 98 -3.54 -15.59 -13.88
C LYS A 98 -4.28 -15.79 -15.21
N GLU A 99 -5.36 -15.05 -15.44
CA GLU A 99 -6.11 -15.12 -16.69
C GLU A 99 -5.27 -14.66 -17.89
N ALA A 100 -4.44 -13.63 -17.72
CA ALA A 100 -3.52 -13.17 -18.75
C ALA A 100 -2.49 -14.25 -19.13
N TYR A 101 -1.88 -14.92 -18.15
CA TYR A 101 -0.95 -16.03 -18.41
C TYR A 101 -1.63 -17.22 -19.08
N ASP A 102 -2.85 -17.58 -18.67
CA ASP A 102 -3.61 -18.66 -19.29
C ASP A 102 -3.92 -18.35 -20.76
N GLN A 103 -4.30 -17.10 -21.06
CA GLN A 103 -4.53 -16.64 -22.44
C GLN A 103 -3.25 -16.64 -23.27
N GLU A 104 -2.14 -16.13 -22.72
CA GLU A 104 -0.83 -16.11 -23.39
C GLU A 104 -0.37 -17.54 -23.70
N TYR A 105 -0.46 -18.45 -22.74
CA TYR A 105 -0.12 -19.86 -22.94
C TYR A 105 -0.93 -20.50 -24.08
N LEU A 106 -2.24 -20.27 -24.12
CA LEU A 106 -3.11 -20.79 -25.18
C LEU A 106 -2.76 -20.18 -26.54
N ALA A 107 -2.50 -18.87 -26.59
CA ALA A 107 -2.11 -18.16 -27.80
C ALA A 107 -0.76 -18.67 -28.33
N GLU A 108 0.25 -18.83 -27.48
CA GLU A 108 1.56 -19.37 -27.88
C GLU A 108 1.45 -20.82 -28.39
N LYS A 109 0.67 -21.65 -27.70
CA LYS A 109 0.43 -23.04 -28.12
C LYS A 109 -0.25 -23.10 -29.48
N GLN A 110 -1.23 -22.23 -29.73
CA GLN A 110 -1.88 -22.14 -31.03
C GLN A 110 -0.92 -21.60 -32.10
N GLY A 111 -0.20 -20.52 -31.82
CA GLY A 111 0.79 -19.93 -32.75
C GLY A 111 1.90 -20.92 -33.13
N LEU A 112 2.35 -21.77 -32.20
CA LEU A 112 3.33 -22.81 -32.50
C LEU A 112 2.76 -23.87 -33.46
N ARG A 113 1.50 -24.28 -33.26
CA ARG A 113 0.83 -25.24 -34.16
C ARG A 113 0.68 -24.65 -35.57
N GLU A 114 0.21 -23.41 -35.66
CA GLU A 114 0.06 -22.70 -36.94
C GLU A 114 1.41 -22.56 -37.65
N LYS A 115 2.47 -22.21 -36.92
CA LYS A 115 3.84 -22.11 -37.47
C LYS A 115 4.33 -23.45 -38.03
N ILE A 116 4.11 -24.56 -37.33
CA ILE A 116 4.49 -25.90 -37.82
C ILE A 116 3.70 -26.24 -39.09
N LEU A 117 2.40 -25.96 -39.09
CA LEU A 117 1.53 -26.25 -40.23
C LEU A 117 1.94 -25.43 -41.47
N GLN A 118 2.21 -24.14 -41.30
CA GLN A 118 2.76 -23.27 -42.35
C GLN A 118 4.08 -23.81 -42.90
N GLN A 119 5.02 -24.23 -42.04
CA GLN A 119 6.29 -24.82 -42.50
C GLN A 119 6.10 -26.10 -43.31
N LEU A 120 5.10 -26.94 -42.96
CA LEU A 120 4.78 -28.15 -43.72
C LEU A 120 4.15 -27.81 -45.06
N GLU A 121 3.24 -26.82 -45.11
CA GLU A 121 2.62 -26.35 -46.34
C GLU A 121 3.64 -25.73 -47.30
N GLU A 122 4.56 -24.90 -46.79
CA GLU A 122 5.67 -24.32 -47.57
C GLU A 122 6.57 -25.41 -48.13
N ARG A 123 6.95 -26.42 -47.32
CA ARG A 123 7.73 -27.56 -47.82
C ARG A 123 6.99 -28.35 -48.88
N ARG A 124 5.68 -28.57 -48.71
CA ARG A 124 4.85 -29.26 -49.71
C ARG A 124 4.77 -28.47 -51.01
N LYS A 125 4.58 -27.16 -50.92
CA LYS A 125 4.55 -26.25 -52.07
C LYS A 125 5.89 -26.26 -52.80
N LYS A 126 7.00 -26.14 -52.08
CA LYS A 126 8.35 -26.19 -52.65
C LYS A 126 8.64 -27.52 -53.36
N LEU A 127 8.27 -28.65 -52.77
CA LEU A 127 8.41 -29.97 -53.43
C LEU A 127 7.56 -30.07 -54.71
N LYS A 128 6.39 -29.45 -54.72
CA LYS A 128 5.53 -29.41 -55.91
C LYS A 128 6.14 -28.54 -57.01
N GLU A 129 6.65 -27.37 -56.65
CA GLU A 129 7.38 -26.47 -57.56
C GLU A 129 8.64 -27.17 -58.10
N ASP A 130 9.46 -27.78 -57.26
CA ASP A 130 10.67 -28.51 -57.68
C ASP A 130 10.33 -29.66 -58.65
N ARG A 131 9.20 -30.37 -58.45
CA ARG A 131 8.69 -31.39 -59.38
C ARG A 131 8.24 -30.78 -60.71
N GLU A 132 7.43 -29.74 -60.69
CA GLU A 132 6.96 -29.06 -61.91
C GLU A 132 8.15 -28.51 -62.72
N ASN A 133 9.13 -27.91 -62.04
CA ASN A 133 10.38 -27.45 -62.64
C ASN A 133 11.20 -28.60 -63.25
N PHE A 134 11.26 -29.76 -62.59
CA PHE A 134 11.93 -30.95 -63.12
C PHE A 134 11.23 -31.49 -64.37
N ASP A 135 9.90 -31.63 -64.34
CA ASP A 135 9.10 -32.11 -65.47
C ASP A 135 9.27 -31.18 -66.69
N VAL A 136 9.20 -29.86 -66.50
CA VAL A 136 9.46 -28.87 -67.56
C VAL A 136 10.89 -28.97 -68.09
N SER A 137 11.90 -29.06 -67.21
CA SER A 137 13.30 -29.16 -67.65
C SER A 137 13.57 -30.45 -68.43
N ASN A 138 12.93 -31.56 -68.05
CA ASN A 138 13.04 -32.83 -68.73
C ASN A 138 12.33 -32.82 -70.10
N GLU A 139 11.16 -32.17 -70.23
CA GLU A 139 10.48 -31.97 -71.51
C GLU A 139 11.34 -31.15 -72.49
N VAL A 140 11.93 -30.05 -72.02
CA VAL A 140 12.82 -29.20 -72.83
C VAL A 140 14.11 -29.94 -73.22
N SER A 141 14.65 -30.80 -72.35
CA SER A 141 15.82 -31.63 -72.67
C SER A 141 15.50 -32.74 -73.67
N SER A 142 14.32 -33.38 -73.54
CA SER A 142 13.82 -34.41 -74.46
C SER A 142 13.57 -33.87 -75.87
N GLU A 143 13.03 -32.65 -75.96
CA GLU A 143 12.80 -31.95 -77.23
C GLU A 143 14.13 -31.50 -77.86
N SER A 144 15.11 -31.11 -77.03
CA SER A 144 16.48 -30.80 -77.48
C SER A 144 17.23 -32.04 -78.00
N GLN A 145 16.96 -33.25 -77.47
CA GLN A 145 17.60 -34.48 -77.95
C GLN A 145 17.07 -34.99 -79.31
N LYS A 146 15.91 -34.51 -79.78
CA LYS A 146 15.39 -34.86 -81.12
C LYS A 146 16.03 -34.08 -82.27
N THR A 147 16.86 -33.07 -81.98
CA THR A 147 17.40 -32.15 -83.01
C THR A 147 18.92 -32.14 -83.16
N THR A 148 19.67 -32.99 -82.45
CA THR A 148 21.15 -32.91 -82.47
C THR A 148 21.84 -34.16 -83.03
N THR A 149 21.61 -34.46 -84.31
CA THR A 149 22.57 -35.24 -85.12
C THR A 149 23.61 -34.31 -85.75
N ARG A 150 24.52 -33.69 -84.97
CA ARG A 150 25.73 -33.08 -85.55
C ARG A 150 26.95 -33.31 -84.67
N LYS A 151 27.91 -34.01 -85.28
CA LYS A 151 29.28 -34.28 -84.85
C LYS A 151 30.03 -32.96 -84.60
N THR A 152 30.81 -32.89 -83.52
CA THR A 152 32.10 -32.18 -83.49
C THR A 152 33.00 -32.76 -82.41
N THR A 153 34.29 -32.71 -82.70
CA THR A 153 35.39 -33.43 -82.05
C THR A 153 36.24 -32.48 -81.22
N ARG A 154 36.81 -33.05 -80.13
CA ARG A 154 38.16 -32.80 -79.57
C ARG A 154 38.52 -31.38 -79.11
N ALA A 155 38.76 -31.20 -77.80
CA ALA A 155 40.10 -31.10 -77.20
C ALA A 155 40.14 -30.23 -75.92
N GLN A 156 40.72 -30.81 -74.85
CA GLN A 156 41.63 -30.20 -73.85
C GLN A 156 41.06 -29.14 -72.89
N ALA A 157 41.50 -28.97 -71.63
CA ALA A 157 42.54 -29.56 -70.79
C ALA A 157 42.22 -29.17 -69.32
N ALA A 158 42.35 -30.11 -68.38
CA ALA A 158 43.31 -30.11 -67.27
C ALA A 158 43.34 -28.88 -66.32
N LYS A 159 43.04 -29.10 -65.03
CA LYS A 159 43.99 -29.03 -63.88
C LYS A 159 43.26 -29.00 -62.52
N MET A 160 43.54 -30.00 -61.67
CA MET A 160 44.18 -29.91 -60.33
C MET A 160 43.19 -29.56 -59.20
N THR A 161 42.74 -30.51 -58.36
CA THR A 161 43.37 -31.03 -57.12
C THR A 161 43.68 -29.97 -56.06
N ASP A 162 42.90 -30.05 -54.97
CA ASP A 162 43.35 -30.28 -53.58
C ASP A 162 43.11 -29.21 -52.50
N GLU A 163 42.82 -29.77 -51.32
CA GLU A 163 42.99 -29.33 -49.94
C GLU A 163 41.94 -28.51 -49.17
N LYS A 164 41.57 -29.16 -48.04
CA LYS A 164 40.93 -28.68 -46.82
C LYS A 164 41.50 -27.37 -46.28
N LYS A 165 40.67 -26.59 -45.60
CA LYS A 165 41.00 -26.05 -44.26
C LYS A 165 39.78 -25.65 -43.45
N GLU A 166 39.80 -26.10 -42.20
CA GLU A 166 38.94 -25.70 -41.10
C GLU A 166 39.11 -24.21 -40.77
N GLY A 167 38.02 -23.57 -40.35
CA GLY A 167 37.98 -22.16 -39.96
C GLY A 167 36.88 -21.89 -38.94
N ARG A 168 37.15 -22.30 -37.70
CA ARG A 168 36.35 -22.02 -36.50
C ARG A 168 36.48 -20.54 -36.14
N GLY A 169 35.40 -19.77 -36.15
CA GLY A 169 35.46 -18.39 -35.66
C GLY A 169 34.18 -17.54 -35.77
N LYS A 170 33.59 -17.27 -34.60
CA LYS A 170 32.70 -16.14 -34.23
C LYS A 170 31.22 -16.18 -34.67
N SER A 171 30.37 -16.55 -33.72
CA SER A 171 29.18 -15.74 -33.41
C SER A 171 29.16 -15.45 -31.91
N LYS A 172 29.28 -14.17 -31.56
CA LYS A 172 29.04 -13.65 -30.21
C LYS A 172 27.58 -13.97 -29.87
N GLY A 173 27.35 -14.54 -28.68
CA GLY A 173 26.01 -14.75 -28.13
C GLY A 173 25.25 -13.42 -28.11
N LYS A 174 24.15 -13.37 -28.84
CA LYS A 174 23.16 -12.30 -28.72
C LYS A 174 22.31 -12.66 -27.51
N ALA A 175 22.47 -11.90 -26.43
CA ALA A 175 21.56 -11.96 -25.30
C ALA A 175 20.14 -11.72 -25.83
N SER A 176 19.26 -12.67 -25.58
CA SER A 176 17.83 -12.53 -25.79
C SER A 176 17.33 -11.50 -24.78
N ASN A 177 17.26 -10.24 -25.18
CA ASN A 177 16.41 -9.28 -24.49
C ASN A 177 14.97 -9.71 -24.74
N GLY A 178 14.36 -10.34 -23.75
CA GLY A 178 12.92 -10.54 -23.69
C GLY A 178 12.19 -9.20 -23.65
N PRO A 179 10.86 -9.19 -23.77
CA PRO A 179 10.08 -7.96 -23.76
C PRO A 179 10.31 -7.22 -22.44
N THR A 180 10.84 -5.99 -22.52
CA THR A 180 10.92 -5.10 -21.37
C THR A 180 9.51 -4.72 -20.94
N LEU A 181 9.12 -5.12 -19.72
CA LEU A 181 7.87 -4.70 -19.11
C LEU A 181 7.78 -3.16 -19.11
N PRO A 182 6.65 -2.55 -19.53
CA PRO A 182 6.55 -1.09 -19.72
C PRO A 182 6.54 -0.28 -18.42
N ILE A 183 6.64 -0.91 -17.24
CA ILE A 183 6.74 -0.21 -15.96
C ILE A 183 7.87 -0.84 -15.15
N GLN A 184 9.05 -0.26 -15.27
CA GLN A 184 10.14 -0.45 -14.32
C GLN A 184 9.98 0.60 -13.24
N VAL A 185 9.41 0.22 -12.10
CA VAL A 185 9.38 1.07 -10.91
C VAL A 185 10.83 1.35 -10.54
N LYS A 186 11.20 2.62 -10.47
CA LYS A 186 12.58 3.01 -10.19
C LYS A 186 12.84 2.84 -8.70
N ASP A 187 14.08 2.47 -8.36
CA ASP A 187 14.49 2.33 -6.95
C ASP A 187 14.12 3.55 -6.09
N HIS A 188 14.16 4.75 -6.68
CA HIS A 188 13.77 5.98 -6.01
C HIS A 188 12.29 6.01 -5.55
N GLU A 189 11.37 5.51 -6.39
CA GLU A 189 9.93 5.46 -6.09
C GLU A 189 9.67 4.47 -4.95
N MET A 190 10.41 3.35 -4.92
CA MET A 190 10.33 2.39 -3.80
C MET A 190 10.79 3.00 -2.47
N TYR A 191 11.87 3.80 -2.49
CA TYR A 191 12.38 4.45 -1.28
C TYR A 191 11.45 5.56 -0.79
N GLU A 192 10.78 6.26 -1.70
CA GLU A 192 9.78 7.28 -1.36
C GLU A 192 8.55 6.65 -0.69
N ASP A 193 8.02 5.57 -1.25
CA ASP A 193 6.92 4.81 -0.66
C ASP A 193 7.29 4.21 0.70
N LEU A 194 8.51 3.67 0.84
CA LEU A 194 9.02 3.16 2.11
C LEU A 194 9.16 4.28 3.17
N ALA A 195 9.58 5.48 2.75
CA ALA A 195 9.67 6.64 3.63
C ALA A 195 8.28 7.16 4.03
N MET A 196 7.29 7.09 3.14
CA MET A 196 5.90 7.42 3.47
C MET A 196 5.28 6.42 4.46
N MET A 197 5.62 5.14 4.36
CA MET A 197 5.18 4.13 5.34
C MET A 197 5.80 4.35 6.72
N ARG A 198 7.08 4.76 6.78
CA ARG A 198 7.78 4.99 8.07
C ARG A 198 7.35 6.28 8.78
N ARG A 199 6.81 7.27 8.07
CA ARG A 199 6.30 8.52 8.67
C ARG A 199 4.88 8.39 9.27
N ARG A 200 4.22 7.25 9.08
CA ARG A 200 2.86 6.97 9.58
C ARG A 200 2.83 5.97 10.74
N ALA A 201 3.99 5.59 11.26
CA ALA A 201 4.18 4.88 12.53
C ALA A 201 4.68 5.87 13.59
#